data_AF-A0A9Q0P0T5-F1
#
_entry.id   AF-A0A9Q0P0T5-F1
#
_cell.length_a   1.000
_cell.length_b   1.000
_cell.length_c   1.000
_cell.angle_alpha   90.00
_cell.angle_beta   90.00
_cell.angle_gamma   90.00
#
_symmetry.space_group_name_H-M   'P 1'
#
loop_
_entity.id
_entity.type
_entity.pdbx_description
1 polymer ?
#
loop_
_entity_poly.entity_id
_entity_poly.type
_entity_poly.pdbx_seq_one_letter_code
_entity_poly.pdbx_strand_id
1 'polypeptide(L)'
;MQLLFFDFVPQNLRKEILDLHRGTRTRKLLGKFQYLRLGLEKMENMRMEKSLTGKIISISGSLCLSELSFDPRPEIRKSALQVLFETLRNHGHLFSLPLWERVFESVLFPIFDYVRHAIDPTGGDPPEQGIDGDSGELDQDAWLYETCTLALQLVVDLFVKFYNTVNPLLKKVLLLLVSFIRRPHQSLAGIGIAAFVRLMSNAGDLFSEEKWLEVVLSLKEAANATLPDFSYIVSGEASVISHEQSDVPDGDSEGLLAHRLYSSISDAKCRAAVQLLLIQIYSMYRSHLSAKSALVLFNALHDVASHAHSINTDIALRAKLLEFGSMTQMQDPPLLRLENESYQICLTFLQNLILDRPPTYDEAQVESCLVNLCEEVLQFYIATSHAGQTSETSPSGHSQWLIPLGSGKRRELATRAPLIVATLQALCSLGDSLFEKNLAHFFPLLSSLISCEHGSNEVQVALSDMLSSSVGSVLLRSC
;
A
#
# COMPACT_ATOMS: atom_id res chain seq x y z
N MET A 1 -41.04 33.66 -20.68
CA MET A 1 -40.22 33.43 -19.48
C MET A 1 -39.20 32.33 -19.76
N GLN A 2 -38.34 32.51 -20.76
CA GLN A 2 -37.40 31.49 -21.27
C GLN A 2 -35.97 32.03 -21.46
N LEU A 3 -35.68 33.22 -20.92
CA LEU A 3 -34.42 33.95 -21.18
C LEU A 3 -33.59 34.27 -19.93
N LEU A 4 -33.97 33.79 -18.74
CA LEU A 4 -33.20 34.05 -17.50
C LEU A 4 -32.30 32.88 -17.07
N PHE A 5 -32.27 31.78 -17.84
CA PHE A 5 -31.48 30.59 -17.50
C PHE A 5 -30.02 30.65 -17.95
N PHE A 6 -29.65 31.65 -18.75
CA PHE A 6 -28.32 31.70 -19.33
C PHE A 6 -27.27 32.16 -18.31
N ASP A 7 -27.58 33.06 -17.37
CA ASP A 7 -26.58 33.84 -16.62
C ASP A 7 -25.83 33.13 -15.47
N PHE A 8 -26.16 31.86 -15.18
CA PHE A 8 -25.48 31.06 -14.15
C PHE A 8 -24.56 29.96 -14.70
N VAL A 9 -24.47 29.80 -16.03
CA VAL A 9 -23.57 28.84 -16.66
C VAL A 9 -22.30 29.57 -17.10
N PRO A 10 -21.09 29.13 -16.66
CA PRO A 10 -19.82 29.69 -17.13
C PRO A 10 -19.79 29.74 -18.66
N GLN A 11 -19.37 30.85 -19.25
CA GLN A 11 -19.47 31.08 -20.70
C GLN A 11 -18.83 29.97 -21.56
N ASN A 12 -17.85 29.28 -21.00
CA ASN A 12 -17.11 28.17 -21.60
C ASN A 12 -18.02 26.95 -21.82
N LEU A 13 -18.86 26.62 -20.81
CA LEU A 13 -19.83 25.54 -20.86
C LEU A 13 -21.00 25.85 -21.82
N ARG A 14 -21.37 27.13 -21.98
CA ARG A 14 -22.43 27.54 -22.94
C ARG A 14 -22.06 27.17 -24.38
N LYS A 15 -20.78 27.28 -24.74
CA LYS A 15 -20.28 27.00 -26.09
C LYS A 15 -20.24 25.50 -26.36
N GLU A 16 -19.78 24.70 -25.41
CA GLU A 16 -19.79 23.23 -25.50
C GLU A 16 -21.21 22.65 -25.55
N ILE A 17 -22.15 23.18 -24.77
CA ILE A 17 -23.56 22.76 -24.79
C ILE A 17 -24.23 23.12 -26.13
N LEU A 18 -23.86 24.25 -26.75
CA LEU A 18 -24.34 24.65 -28.08
C LEU A 18 -23.74 23.79 -29.21
N ASP A 19 -22.47 23.37 -29.08
CA ASP A 19 -21.85 22.47 -30.05
C ASP A 19 -22.35 21.01 -29.92
N LEU A 20 -22.71 20.56 -28.71
CA LEU A 20 -23.40 19.27 -28.48
C LEU A 20 -24.84 19.21 -29.05
N HIS A 21 -25.43 20.35 -29.41
CA HIS A 21 -26.80 20.46 -29.92
C HIS A 21 -26.96 19.91 -31.35
N ARG A 22 -25.86 19.70 -32.08
CA ARG A 22 -25.85 19.20 -33.47
C ARG A 22 -25.99 17.67 -33.59
N GLY A 23 -25.92 16.90 -32.51
CA GLY A 23 -26.07 15.45 -32.51
C GLY A 23 -27.50 14.96 -32.23
N THR A 24 -28.01 14.01 -33.00
CA THR A 24 -29.37 13.43 -32.81
C THR A 24 -29.46 12.47 -31.62
N ARG A 25 -28.34 11.86 -31.19
CA ARG A 25 -28.26 10.98 -30.00
C ARG A 25 -28.23 11.76 -28.66
N THR A 26 -27.80 13.03 -28.67
CA THR A 26 -27.69 13.87 -27.46
C THR A 26 -29.03 14.46 -27.02
N ARG A 27 -30.04 14.61 -27.90
CA ARG A 27 -31.40 15.05 -27.48
C ARG A 27 -32.09 14.07 -26.52
N LYS A 28 -31.81 12.77 -26.63
CA LYS A 28 -32.37 11.73 -25.74
C LYS A 28 -31.77 11.80 -24.34
N LEU A 29 -30.47 12.12 -24.25
CA LEU A 29 -29.75 12.34 -22.99
C LEU A 29 -30.07 13.70 -22.37
N LEU A 30 -30.17 14.76 -23.18
CA LEU A 30 -30.63 16.08 -22.72
C LEU A 30 -32.07 16.01 -22.23
N GLY A 31 -32.93 15.23 -22.89
CA GLY A 31 -34.27 14.90 -22.39
C GLY A 31 -34.23 14.23 -21.01
N LYS A 32 -33.32 13.28 -20.77
CA LYS A 32 -33.12 12.65 -19.45
C LYS A 32 -32.58 13.63 -18.41
N PHE A 33 -31.61 14.49 -18.75
CA PHE A 33 -31.07 15.53 -17.86
C PHE A 33 -32.10 16.62 -17.54
N GLN A 34 -32.92 17.01 -18.52
CA GLN A 34 -33.99 17.98 -18.33
C GLN A 34 -35.14 17.37 -17.51
N TYR A 35 -35.39 16.07 -17.64
CA TYR A 35 -36.31 15.32 -16.76
C TYR A 35 -35.79 15.19 -15.32
N LEU A 36 -34.48 14.95 -15.14
CA LEU A 36 -33.81 14.92 -13.84
C LEU A 36 -33.82 16.30 -13.17
N ARG A 37 -33.57 17.37 -13.94
CA ARG A 37 -33.64 18.76 -13.49
C ARG A 37 -35.07 19.18 -13.14
N LEU A 38 -36.05 18.88 -13.99
CA LEU A 38 -37.47 19.11 -13.69
C LEU A 38 -37.95 18.26 -12.51
N GLY A 39 -37.36 17.08 -12.32
CA GLY A 39 -37.53 16.25 -11.12
C GLY A 39 -36.98 16.94 -9.88
N LEU A 40 -35.75 17.47 -9.93
CA LEU A 40 -35.10 18.23 -8.87
C LEU A 40 -35.83 19.55 -8.53
N GLU A 41 -36.28 20.32 -9.53
CA GLU A 41 -37.08 21.54 -9.35
C GLU A 41 -38.51 21.23 -8.83
N LYS A 42 -39.08 20.06 -9.18
CA LYS A 42 -40.30 19.55 -8.52
C LYS A 42 -40.05 19.08 -7.08
N MET A 43 -38.85 18.56 -6.78
CA MET A 43 -38.45 18.17 -5.42
C MET A 43 -38.22 19.39 -4.51
N GLU A 44 -37.72 20.50 -5.06
CA GLU A 44 -37.55 21.76 -4.32
C GLU A 44 -38.90 22.44 -4.03
N ASN A 45 -39.88 22.29 -4.92
CA ASN A 45 -41.25 22.80 -4.74
C ASN A 45 -42.16 21.88 -3.91
N MET A 46 -41.82 20.59 -3.73
CA MET A 46 -42.56 19.68 -2.83
C MET A 46 -41.98 19.70 -1.42
N ARG A 47 -42.23 20.80 -0.72
CA ARG A 47 -41.96 20.89 0.72
C ARG A 47 -42.94 19.96 1.46
N MET A 48 -42.38 18.93 2.10
CA MET A 48 -42.97 18.09 3.15
C MET A 48 -43.98 17.02 2.71
N GLU A 49 -43.47 15.84 2.36
CA GLU A 49 -44.04 14.60 2.92
C GLU A 49 -42.92 13.74 3.50
N LYS A 50 -43.04 13.44 4.79
CA LYS A 50 -42.11 12.62 5.61
C LYS A 50 -42.11 11.13 5.24
N SER A 51 -42.37 10.77 3.98
CA SER A 51 -42.54 9.38 3.58
C SER A 51 -41.28 8.81 2.93
N LEU A 52 -41.04 7.52 3.19
CA LEU A 52 -39.99 6.69 2.58
C LEU A 52 -39.86 6.92 1.06
N THR A 53 -40.93 7.33 0.38
CA THR A 53 -40.97 7.63 -1.05
C THR A 53 -39.98 8.72 -1.47
N GLY A 54 -39.82 9.82 -0.72
CA GLY A 54 -38.81 10.85 -1.02
C GLY A 54 -37.37 10.34 -0.84
N LYS A 55 -37.16 9.47 0.14
CA LYS A 55 -35.88 8.79 0.39
C LYS A 55 -35.57 7.77 -0.72
N ILE A 56 -36.57 7.01 -1.18
CA ILE A 56 -36.44 6.01 -2.26
C ILE A 56 -36.22 6.68 -3.63
N ILE A 57 -36.86 7.81 -3.90
CA ILE A 57 -36.67 8.59 -5.14
C ILE A 57 -35.28 9.24 -5.16
N SER A 58 -34.80 9.76 -4.03
CA SER A 58 -33.41 10.24 -3.89
C SER A 58 -32.41 9.12 -4.14
N ILE A 59 -32.61 7.92 -3.55
CA ILE A 59 -31.73 6.76 -3.77
C ILE A 59 -31.77 6.29 -5.23
N SER A 60 -32.95 6.26 -5.86
CA SER A 60 -33.10 5.84 -7.25
C SER A 60 -32.46 6.82 -8.24
N GLY A 61 -32.57 8.13 -7.98
CA GLY A 61 -31.84 9.16 -8.72
C GLY A 61 -30.34 9.07 -8.51
N SER A 62 -29.91 8.81 -7.28
CA SER A 62 -28.50 8.59 -6.95
C SER A 62 -27.91 7.32 -7.58
N LEU A 63 -28.68 6.24 -7.71
CA LEU A 63 -28.27 5.01 -8.41
C LEU A 63 -28.03 5.27 -9.91
N CYS A 64 -28.93 6.01 -10.56
CA CYS A 64 -28.76 6.44 -11.95
C CYS A 64 -27.52 7.34 -12.14
N LEU A 65 -27.21 8.20 -11.16
CA LEU A 65 -25.98 9.02 -11.19
C LEU A 65 -24.71 8.20 -10.92
N SER A 66 -24.80 7.13 -10.11
CA SER A 66 -23.71 6.17 -9.92
C SER A 66 -23.33 5.49 -11.23
N GLU A 67 -24.31 5.04 -12.02
CA GLU A 67 -24.06 4.45 -13.36
C GLU A 67 -23.41 5.46 -14.32
N LEU A 68 -23.76 6.74 -14.23
CA LEU A 68 -23.19 7.80 -15.06
C LEU A 68 -21.80 8.27 -14.61
N SER A 69 -21.33 7.82 -13.44
CA SER A 69 -20.03 8.22 -12.88
C SER A 69 -18.85 7.68 -13.67
N PHE A 70 -19.06 6.68 -14.54
CA PHE A 70 -18.06 6.13 -15.45
C PHE A 70 -18.46 6.28 -16.94
N ASP A 71 -19.26 7.30 -17.29
CA ASP A 71 -19.52 7.63 -18.71
C ASP A 71 -18.20 8.05 -19.40
N PRO A 72 -17.93 7.56 -20.63
CA PRO A 72 -16.70 7.85 -21.36
C PRO A 72 -16.49 9.36 -21.61
N ARG A 73 -17.56 10.18 -21.53
CA ARG A 73 -17.48 11.62 -21.73
C ARG A 73 -17.16 12.35 -20.41
N PRO A 74 -16.06 13.15 -20.36
CA PRO A 74 -15.61 13.83 -19.13
C PRO A 74 -16.67 14.70 -18.48
N GLU A 75 -17.39 15.47 -19.29
CA GLU A 75 -18.40 16.40 -18.77
C GLU A 75 -19.56 15.68 -18.08
N ILE A 76 -19.92 14.47 -18.54
CA ILE A 76 -21.03 13.70 -17.96
C ILE A 76 -20.60 13.07 -16.65
N ARG A 77 -19.45 12.39 -16.61
CA ARG A 77 -18.96 11.78 -15.36
C ARG A 77 -18.68 12.82 -14.28
N LYS A 78 -18.04 13.95 -14.62
CA LYS A 78 -17.78 15.05 -13.68
C LYS A 78 -19.08 15.66 -13.17
N SER A 79 -20.03 15.94 -14.06
CA SER A 79 -21.34 16.49 -13.67
C SER A 79 -22.14 15.51 -12.80
N ALA A 80 -22.13 14.21 -13.12
CA ALA A 80 -22.83 13.19 -12.35
C ALA A 80 -22.27 13.08 -10.92
N LEU A 81 -20.95 12.97 -10.77
CA LEU A 81 -20.29 12.97 -9.45
C LEU A 81 -20.57 14.28 -8.69
N GLN A 82 -20.46 15.43 -9.35
CA GLN A 82 -20.71 16.72 -8.72
C GLN A 82 -22.14 16.82 -8.19
N VAL A 83 -23.15 16.53 -9.02
CA VAL A 83 -24.56 16.60 -8.61
C VAL A 83 -24.86 15.60 -7.49
N LEU A 84 -24.34 14.38 -7.60
CA LEU A 84 -24.53 13.34 -6.58
C LEU A 84 -23.98 13.78 -5.22
N PHE A 85 -22.69 14.12 -5.16
CA PHE A 85 -22.03 14.45 -3.90
C PHE A 85 -22.50 15.80 -3.33
N GLU A 86 -22.85 16.78 -4.16
CA GLU A 86 -23.40 18.05 -3.69
C GLU A 86 -24.80 17.87 -3.09
N THR A 87 -25.64 17.01 -3.70
CA THR A 87 -26.96 16.65 -3.14
C THR A 87 -26.81 15.99 -1.77
N LEU A 88 -25.91 14.99 -1.66
CA LEU A 88 -25.62 14.31 -0.40
C LEU A 88 -25.03 15.28 0.64
N ARG A 89 -24.17 16.21 0.22
CA ARG A 89 -23.55 17.22 1.09
C ARG A 89 -24.57 18.21 1.64
N ASN A 90 -25.57 18.59 0.86
CA ASN A 90 -26.56 19.59 1.23
C ASN A 90 -27.71 18.99 2.05
N HIS A 91 -28.15 17.77 1.70
CA HIS A 91 -29.31 17.13 2.35
C HIS A 91 -28.95 16.03 3.34
N GLY A 92 -27.68 15.62 3.44
CA GLY A 92 -27.24 14.50 4.27
C GLY A 92 -27.50 14.67 5.77
N HIS A 93 -27.69 15.90 6.26
CA HIS A 93 -28.08 16.17 7.65
C HIS A 93 -29.50 15.67 7.99
N LEU A 94 -30.33 15.39 6.98
CA LEU A 94 -31.67 14.82 7.15
C LEU A 94 -31.67 13.28 7.20
N PHE A 95 -30.51 12.65 6.97
CA PHE A 95 -30.42 11.21 6.80
C PHE A 95 -30.13 10.53 8.14
N SER A 96 -30.92 9.50 8.46
CA SER A 96 -30.66 8.60 9.58
C SER A 96 -29.56 7.60 9.22
N LEU A 97 -28.91 6.98 10.21
CA LEU A 97 -27.90 5.95 9.99
C LEU A 97 -28.35 4.83 9.01
N PRO A 98 -29.56 4.23 9.12
CA PRO A 98 -30.01 3.22 8.15
C PRO A 98 -30.16 3.73 6.71
N LEU A 99 -30.39 5.03 6.53
CA LEU A 99 -30.45 5.64 5.22
C LEU A 99 -29.04 5.87 4.68
N TRP A 100 -28.11 6.32 5.53
CA TRP A 100 -26.69 6.41 5.17
C TRP A 100 -26.11 5.05 4.80
N GLU A 101 -26.43 3.99 5.52
CA GLU A 101 -26.05 2.61 5.17
C GLU A 101 -26.45 2.27 3.73
N ARG A 102 -27.71 2.51 3.37
CA ARG A 102 -28.18 2.30 1.99
C ARG A 102 -27.51 3.19 0.97
N VAL A 103 -27.22 4.45 1.31
CA VAL A 103 -26.50 5.36 0.41
C VAL A 103 -25.08 4.86 0.17
N PHE A 104 -24.35 4.46 1.21
CA PHE A 104 -23.00 3.91 1.03
C PHE A 104 -23.03 2.61 0.22
N GLU A 105 -23.90 1.67 0.58
CA GLU A 105 -23.93 0.33 -0.05
C GLU A 105 -24.54 0.29 -1.44
N SER A 106 -25.63 1.02 -1.68
CA SER A 106 -26.38 0.94 -2.94
C SER A 106 -26.05 2.06 -3.91
N VAL A 107 -25.34 3.10 -3.49
CA VAL A 107 -25.00 4.23 -4.35
C VAL A 107 -23.49 4.46 -4.40
N LEU A 108 -22.83 4.69 -3.26
CA LEU A 108 -21.42 5.14 -3.28
C LEU A 108 -20.44 4.02 -3.62
N PHE A 109 -20.59 2.83 -3.02
CA PHE A 109 -19.70 1.71 -3.30
C PHE A 109 -19.85 1.14 -4.72
N PRO A 110 -21.07 1.05 -5.29
CA PRO A 110 -21.25 0.59 -6.67
C PRO A 110 -20.63 1.50 -7.73
N ILE A 111 -20.35 2.78 -7.43
CA ILE A 111 -19.58 3.66 -8.33
C ILE A 111 -18.29 2.95 -8.75
N PHE A 112 -17.63 2.25 -7.83
CA PHE A 112 -16.35 1.62 -8.07
C PHE A 112 -16.44 0.25 -8.75
N ASP A 113 -17.64 -0.32 -8.98
CA ASP A 113 -17.79 -1.63 -9.59
C ASP A 113 -17.26 -1.65 -11.02
N TYR A 114 -17.40 -0.57 -11.79
CA TYR A 114 -16.84 -0.49 -13.14
C TYR A 114 -15.32 -0.75 -13.15
N VAL A 115 -14.60 -0.11 -12.23
CA VAL A 115 -13.16 -0.28 -12.02
C VAL A 115 -12.84 -1.71 -11.62
N ARG A 116 -13.76 -2.36 -10.88
CA ARG A 116 -13.60 -3.76 -10.51
C ARG A 116 -13.61 -4.67 -11.71
N HIS A 117 -14.54 -4.46 -12.65
CA HIS A 117 -14.70 -5.31 -13.82
C HIS A 117 -13.73 -4.97 -14.96
N ALA A 118 -13.36 -3.70 -15.13
CA ALA A 118 -12.48 -3.27 -16.23
C ALA A 118 -11.02 -3.72 -16.07
N ILE A 119 -10.54 -3.85 -14.83
CA ILE A 119 -9.12 -4.10 -14.52
C ILE A 119 -8.89 -5.53 -14.00
N ASP A 120 -9.96 -6.31 -13.81
CA ASP A 120 -9.89 -7.73 -13.42
C ASP A 120 -10.61 -8.63 -14.45
N PRO A 121 -10.02 -8.85 -15.65
CA PRO A 121 -10.63 -9.63 -16.73
C PRO A 121 -10.57 -11.15 -16.49
N THR A 122 -10.14 -11.62 -15.32
CA THR A 122 -10.07 -13.07 -15.02
C THR A 122 -11.43 -13.78 -14.98
N GLY A 123 -12.53 -13.05 -15.18
CA GLY A 123 -13.91 -13.57 -15.11
C GLY A 123 -14.74 -13.60 -16.41
N GLY A 124 -14.18 -13.33 -17.59
CA GLY A 124 -14.94 -13.47 -18.85
C GLY A 124 -14.24 -12.87 -20.06
N ASP A 125 -14.41 -13.53 -21.20
CA ASP A 125 -13.75 -13.29 -22.50
C ASP A 125 -13.44 -11.81 -22.79
N PRO A 126 -12.21 -11.48 -23.25
CA PRO A 126 -11.93 -10.14 -23.73
C PRO A 126 -12.82 -9.85 -24.94
N PRO A 127 -13.45 -8.66 -25.04
CA PRO A 127 -14.10 -8.28 -26.28
C PRO A 127 -13.03 -8.20 -27.37
N GLU A 128 -13.14 -9.10 -28.36
CA GLU A 128 -12.30 -9.14 -29.55
C GLU A 128 -12.20 -7.74 -30.19
N GLN A 129 -11.11 -7.02 -29.91
CA GLN A 129 -10.64 -5.92 -30.74
C GLN A 129 -9.11 -5.96 -30.82
N GLY A 130 -8.64 -6.59 -31.90
CA GLY A 130 -7.49 -6.15 -32.68
C GLY A 130 -6.13 -6.09 -31.98
N ILE A 131 -5.28 -7.04 -32.34
CA ILE A 131 -3.82 -6.99 -32.20
C ILE A 131 -3.30 -5.66 -32.76
N ASP A 132 -2.80 -4.77 -31.91
CA ASP A 132 -1.70 -3.86 -32.23
C ASP A 132 -1.01 -3.37 -30.95
N GLY A 133 0.33 -3.29 -31.02
CA GLY A 133 1.26 -3.30 -29.90
C GLY A 133 1.17 -2.18 -28.85
N ASP A 134 1.46 -2.58 -27.61
CA ASP A 134 2.54 -2.02 -26.79
C ASP A 134 2.69 -0.49 -26.85
N SER A 135 1.78 0.23 -26.16
CA SER A 135 1.92 1.61 -25.62
C SER A 135 0.58 2.37 -25.46
N GLY A 136 -0.52 1.86 -26.03
CA GLY A 136 -1.82 2.56 -26.09
C GLY A 136 -2.82 2.30 -24.95
N GLU A 137 -2.66 1.23 -24.16
CA GLU A 137 -3.60 0.87 -23.08
C GLU A 137 -3.54 1.82 -21.87
N LEU A 138 -2.36 2.38 -21.57
CA LEU A 138 -2.14 3.27 -20.42
C LEU A 138 -2.90 4.61 -20.53
N ASP A 139 -3.13 5.11 -21.74
CA ASP A 139 -3.85 6.38 -21.99
C ASP A 139 -5.37 6.18 -22.01
N GLN A 140 -5.84 4.96 -22.34
CA GLN A 140 -7.28 4.63 -22.33
C GLN A 140 -7.85 4.52 -20.92
N ASP A 141 -7.05 4.18 -19.91
CA ASP A 141 -7.50 4.08 -18.52
C ASP A 141 -7.14 5.29 -17.65
N ALA A 142 -6.37 6.25 -18.17
CA ALA A 142 -5.96 7.45 -17.44
C ALA A 142 -7.17 8.20 -16.84
N TRP A 143 -8.24 8.34 -17.63
CA TRP A 143 -9.48 8.98 -17.17
C TRP A 143 -10.21 8.16 -16.08
N LEU A 144 -10.05 6.83 -16.05
CA LEU A 144 -10.59 5.99 -14.97
C LEU A 144 -9.89 6.31 -13.66
N TYR A 145 -8.56 6.40 -13.67
CA TYR A 145 -7.77 6.72 -12.48
C TYR A 145 -8.09 8.12 -11.94
N GLU A 146 -8.23 9.12 -12.81
CA GLU A 146 -8.66 10.47 -12.42
C GLU A 146 -10.04 10.45 -11.75
N THR A 147 -10.99 9.74 -12.36
CA THR A 147 -12.37 9.64 -11.87
C THR A 147 -12.44 8.88 -10.54
N CYS A 148 -11.69 7.79 -10.41
CA CYS A 148 -11.54 7.03 -9.16
C CYS A 148 -10.97 7.91 -8.06
N THR A 149 -9.89 8.64 -8.35
CA THR A 149 -9.23 9.52 -7.38
C THR A 149 -10.22 10.54 -6.83
N LEU A 150 -10.95 11.24 -7.71
CA LEU A 150 -11.95 12.22 -7.30
C LEU A 150 -13.10 11.57 -6.51
N ALA A 151 -13.63 10.44 -6.99
CA ALA A 151 -14.74 9.76 -6.34
C ALA A 151 -14.37 9.25 -4.93
N LEU A 152 -13.20 8.61 -4.75
CA LEU A 152 -12.72 8.19 -3.43
C LEU A 152 -12.53 9.39 -2.49
N GLN A 153 -11.93 10.49 -2.97
CA GLN A 153 -11.79 11.72 -2.18
C GLN A 153 -13.15 12.25 -1.71
N LEU A 154 -14.14 12.29 -2.59
CA LEU A 154 -15.49 12.75 -2.27
C LEU A 154 -16.20 11.82 -1.26
N VAL A 155 -16.01 10.50 -1.35
CA VAL A 155 -16.52 9.54 -0.36
C VAL A 155 -15.91 9.78 1.02
N VAL A 156 -14.58 9.94 1.09
CA VAL A 156 -13.88 10.24 2.35
C VAL A 156 -14.34 11.57 2.94
N ASP A 157 -14.46 12.62 2.12
CA ASP A 157 -14.92 13.93 2.56
C ASP A 157 -16.35 13.91 3.09
N LEU A 158 -17.23 13.14 2.44
CA LEU A 158 -18.59 12.95 2.90
C LEU A 158 -18.65 12.20 4.23
N PHE A 159 -17.81 11.16 4.38
CA PHE A 159 -17.68 10.42 5.64
C PHE A 159 -17.23 11.34 6.79
N VAL A 160 -16.18 12.14 6.57
CA VAL A 160 -15.67 13.12 7.54
C VAL A 160 -16.76 14.14 7.89
N LYS A 161 -17.44 14.71 6.88
CA LYS A 161 -18.47 15.74 7.08
C LYS A 161 -19.62 15.27 7.98
N PHE A 162 -20.05 14.02 7.85
CA PHE A 162 -21.17 13.46 8.59
C PHE A 162 -20.76 12.46 9.68
N TYR A 163 -19.49 12.51 10.12
CA TYR A 163 -18.86 11.52 11.00
C TYR A 163 -19.71 11.15 12.23
N ASN A 164 -20.33 12.13 12.88
CA ASN A 164 -21.19 11.92 14.05
C ASN A 164 -22.32 10.90 13.82
N THR A 165 -22.82 10.80 12.58
CA THR A 165 -23.85 9.81 12.21
C THR A 165 -23.25 8.58 11.54
N VAL A 166 -22.23 8.74 10.69
CA VAL A 166 -21.75 7.66 9.80
C VAL A 166 -20.55 6.89 10.35
N ASN A 167 -19.98 7.25 11.50
CA ASN A 167 -18.85 6.52 12.09
C ASN A 167 -19.03 4.99 12.23
N PRO A 168 -20.25 4.42 12.42
CA PRO A 168 -20.43 2.96 12.41
C PRO A 168 -20.10 2.31 11.05
N LEU A 169 -20.07 3.10 9.98
CA LEU A 169 -19.71 2.66 8.62
C LEU A 169 -18.20 2.67 8.35
N LEU A 170 -17.36 3.08 9.31
CA LEU A 170 -15.90 3.18 9.15
C LEU A 170 -15.31 1.90 8.55
N LYS A 171 -15.63 0.74 9.13
CA LYS A 171 -15.18 -0.56 8.63
C LYS A 171 -15.49 -0.79 7.15
N LYS A 172 -16.66 -0.38 6.66
CA LYS A 172 -17.04 -0.54 5.24
C LYS A 172 -16.25 0.40 4.34
N VAL A 173 -16.00 1.63 4.79
CA VAL A 173 -15.12 2.57 4.08
C VAL A 173 -13.69 2.02 4.02
N LEU A 174 -13.15 1.54 5.14
CA LEU A 174 -11.83 0.90 5.19
C LEU A 174 -11.73 -0.30 4.24
N LEU A 175 -12.73 -1.18 4.22
CA LEU A 175 -12.80 -2.31 3.28
C LEU A 175 -12.76 -1.87 1.82
N LEU A 176 -13.47 -0.78 1.46
CA LEU A 176 -13.39 -0.20 0.12
C LEU A 176 -11.95 0.24 -0.19
N LEU A 177 -11.30 0.98 0.71
CA LEU A 177 -9.93 1.45 0.51
C LEU A 177 -8.95 0.28 0.37
N VAL A 178 -9.02 -0.70 1.25
CA VAL A 178 -8.20 -1.93 1.19
C VAL A 178 -8.45 -2.70 -0.12
N SER A 179 -9.68 -2.68 -0.66
CA SER A 179 -10.00 -3.31 -1.94
C SER A 179 -9.31 -2.65 -3.15
N PHE A 180 -8.92 -1.38 -3.05
CA PHE A 180 -8.07 -0.72 -4.03
C PHE A 180 -6.59 -1.06 -3.81
N ILE A 181 -6.14 -1.05 -2.55
CA ILE A 181 -4.74 -1.30 -2.18
C ILE A 181 -4.28 -2.71 -2.58
N ARG A 182 -5.14 -3.72 -2.41
CA ARG A 182 -4.80 -5.12 -2.71
C ARG A 182 -4.69 -5.46 -4.20
N ARG A 183 -5.05 -4.53 -5.08
CA ARG A 183 -5.05 -4.80 -6.53
C ARG A 183 -3.62 -4.88 -7.06
N PRO A 184 -3.35 -5.77 -8.02
CA PRO A 184 -2.05 -5.88 -8.68
C PRO A 184 -1.84 -4.74 -9.70
N HIS A 185 -2.21 -3.51 -9.33
CA HIS A 185 -2.17 -2.33 -10.20
C HIS A 185 -1.70 -1.10 -9.42
N GLN A 186 -0.49 -0.63 -9.72
CA GLN A 186 0.21 0.40 -8.93
C GLN A 186 -0.60 1.72 -8.81
N SER A 187 -1.21 2.21 -9.89
CA SER A 187 -2.01 3.45 -9.84
C SER A 187 -3.24 3.34 -8.94
N LEU A 188 -4.02 2.26 -9.04
CA LEU A 188 -5.18 2.03 -8.18
C LEU A 188 -4.80 1.83 -6.71
N ALA A 189 -3.74 1.07 -6.46
CA ALA A 189 -3.25 0.89 -5.11
C ALA A 189 -2.78 2.22 -4.51
N GLY A 190 -2.08 3.05 -5.30
CA GLY A 190 -1.72 4.42 -4.94
C GLY A 190 -2.93 5.32 -4.63
N ILE A 191 -4.01 5.22 -5.40
CA ILE A 191 -5.28 5.93 -5.13
C ILE A 191 -5.88 5.49 -3.79
N GLY A 192 -5.91 4.17 -3.53
CA GLY A 192 -6.38 3.60 -2.27
C GLY A 192 -5.59 4.12 -1.06
N ILE A 193 -4.24 4.09 -1.16
CA ILE A 193 -3.32 4.62 -0.15
C ILE A 193 -3.57 6.11 0.09
N ALA A 194 -3.64 6.91 -0.98
CA ALA A 194 -3.88 8.35 -0.87
C ALA A 194 -5.22 8.69 -0.21
N ALA A 195 -6.28 7.94 -0.53
CA ALA A 195 -7.57 8.07 0.12
C ALA A 195 -7.54 7.64 1.60
N PHE A 196 -6.75 6.63 1.93
CA PHE A 196 -6.54 6.18 3.31
C PHE A 196 -5.80 7.23 4.15
N VAL A 197 -4.70 7.79 3.61
CA VAL A 197 -3.98 8.94 4.22
C VAL A 197 -4.95 10.11 4.43
N ARG A 198 -5.75 10.46 3.41
CA ARG A 198 -6.74 11.52 3.53
C ARG A 198 -7.74 11.27 4.66
N LEU A 199 -8.25 10.04 4.78
CA LEU A 199 -9.18 9.68 5.86
C LEU A 199 -8.55 9.90 7.23
N MET A 200 -7.32 9.43 7.43
CA MET A 200 -6.62 9.59 8.72
C MET A 200 -6.26 11.04 9.01
N SER A 201 -5.83 11.82 8.01
CA SER A 201 -5.54 13.26 8.20
C SER A 201 -6.78 14.08 8.57
N ASN A 202 -7.95 13.75 8.01
CA ASN A 202 -9.14 14.58 8.16
C ASN A 202 -10.08 14.09 9.28
N ALA A 203 -10.04 12.79 9.63
CA ALA A 203 -10.88 12.20 10.67
C ALA A 203 -10.10 11.67 11.89
N GLY A 204 -8.76 11.67 11.86
CA GLY A 204 -7.93 11.09 12.92
C GLY A 204 -8.23 11.65 14.31
N ASP A 205 -8.41 12.97 14.42
CA ASP A 205 -8.76 13.64 15.69
C ASP A 205 -10.17 13.29 16.20
N LEU A 206 -11.04 12.76 15.32
CA LEU A 206 -12.41 12.36 15.66
C LEU A 206 -12.50 10.90 16.12
N PHE A 207 -11.45 10.10 15.89
CA PHE A 207 -11.45 8.67 16.17
C PHE A 207 -11.26 8.38 17.67
N SER A 208 -12.12 7.52 18.21
CA SER A 208 -11.87 6.86 19.48
C SER A 208 -10.79 5.79 19.35
N GLU A 209 -10.27 5.30 20.47
CA GLU A 209 -9.33 4.17 20.51
C GLU A 209 -9.83 2.92 19.76
N GLU A 210 -11.13 2.62 19.87
CA GLU A 210 -11.74 1.51 19.13
C GLU A 210 -11.69 1.74 17.61
N LYS A 211 -11.94 2.98 17.16
CA LYS A 211 -11.90 3.34 15.74
C LYS A 211 -10.47 3.36 15.20
N TRP A 212 -9.50 3.84 15.99
CA TRP A 212 -8.08 3.72 15.65
C TRP A 212 -7.63 2.28 15.53
N LEU A 213 -8.10 1.39 16.40
CA LEU A 213 -7.82 -0.03 16.30
C LEU A 213 -8.40 -0.63 15.01
N GLU A 214 -9.63 -0.27 14.61
CA GLU A 214 -10.19 -0.68 13.31
C GLU A 214 -9.29 -0.23 12.14
N VAL A 215 -8.82 1.02 12.15
CA VAL A 215 -7.94 1.59 11.12
C VAL A 215 -6.62 0.83 11.03
N VAL A 216 -5.96 0.59 12.16
CA VAL A 216 -4.68 -0.12 12.23
C VAL A 216 -4.83 -1.59 11.79
N LEU A 217 -5.92 -2.26 12.18
CA LEU A 217 -6.20 -3.62 11.73
C LEU A 217 -6.43 -3.69 10.21
N SER A 218 -7.08 -2.68 9.62
CA SER A 218 -7.23 -2.58 8.17
C SER A 218 -5.91 -2.31 7.44
N LEU A 219 -5.00 -1.51 8.01
CA LEU A 219 -3.65 -1.35 7.47
C LEU A 219 -2.85 -2.65 7.53
N LYS A 220 -2.95 -3.40 8.65
CA LYS A 220 -2.35 -4.74 8.77
C LYS A 220 -2.93 -5.70 7.72
N GLU A 221 -4.24 -5.69 7.51
CA GLU A 221 -4.88 -6.50 6.46
C GLU A 221 -4.35 -6.13 5.07
N ALA A 222 -4.23 -4.83 4.77
CA ALA A 222 -3.69 -4.36 3.50
C ALA A 222 -2.26 -4.85 3.29
N ALA A 223 -1.38 -4.66 4.29
CA ALA A 223 0.00 -5.11 4.26
C ALA A 223 0.11 -6.62 4.02
N ASN A 224 -0.67 -7.43 4.73
CA ASN A 224 -0.68 -8.89 4.55
C ASN A 224 -1.19 -9.29 3.15
N ALA A 225 -2.23 -8.61 2.64
CA ALA A 225 -2.79 -8.90 1.33
C ALA A 225 -1.87 -8.48 0.17
N THR A 226 -0.89 -7.60 0.40
CA THR A 226 0.04 -7.09 -0.60
C THR A 226 1.46 -7.60 -0.43
N LEU A 227 1.71 -8.68 0.33
CA LEU A 227 3.04 -9.28 0.40
C LEU A 227 3.46 -9.79 -1.00
N PRO A 228 4.67 -9.46 -1.49
CA PRO A 228 5.16 -9.99 -2.76
C PRO A 228 5.25 -11.52 -2.72
N ASP A 229 4.61 -12.22 -3.65
CA ASP A 229 4.65 -13.67 -3.73
C ASP A 229 5.49 -14.14 -4.93
N PHE A 230 6.39 -15.08 -4.66
CA PHE A 230 7.29 -15.70 -5.64
C PHE A 230 7.14 -17.23 -5.69
N SER A 231 6.11 -17.79 -5.06
CA SER A 231 5.83 -19.23 -5.01
C SER A 231 5.81 -19.89 -6.39
N TYR A 232 5.30 -19.20 -7.41
CA TYR A 232 5.30 -19.65 -8.81
C TYR A 232 6.70 -19.84 -9.40
N ILE A 233 7.68 -19.02 -9.01
CA ILE A 233 9.07 -19.13 -9.49
C ILE A 233 9.81 -20.27 -8.76
N VAL A 234 9.50 -20.45 -7.48
CA VAL A 234 10.10 -21.48 -6.62
C VAL A 234 9.60 -22.87 -7.03
N SER A 235 8.30 -23.02 -7.32
CA SER A 235 7.65 -24.32 -7.60
C SER A 235 8.07 -25.00 -8.90
N GLY A 236 8.87 -24.36 -9.76
CA GLY A 236 9.67 -25.07 -10.74
C GLY A 236 8.89 -25.92 -11.75
N GLU A 237 7.81 -25.43 -12.34
CA GLU A 237 7.30 -25.99 -13.63
C GLU A 237 8.21 -25.60 -14.82
N ALA A 238 9.51 -25.47 -14.58
CA ALA A 238 10.55 -25.52 -15.61
C ALA A 238 11.18 -26.93 -15.69
N SER A 239 10.55 -27.94 -15.10
CA SER A 239 10.97 -29.33 -15.22
C SER A 239 9.73 -30.22 -15.32
N VAL A 240 9.60 -30.92 -16.46
CA VAL A 240 8.69 -32.07 -16.71
C VAL A 240 7.32 -31.73 -17.35
N ILE A 241 7.31 -31.43 -18.66
CA ILE A 241 6.49 -32.26 -19.57
C ILE A 241 7.38 -33.43 -19.96
N SER A 242 7.51 -34.43 -19.08
CA SER A 242 7.93 -35.75 -19.57
C SER A 242 6.75 -36.34 -20.29
N HIS A 243 6.86 -36.42 -21.62
CA HIS A 243 6.36 -37.51 -22.43
C HIS A 243 5.06 -38.18 -21.96
N GLU A 244 3.90 -37.57 -22.20
CA GLU A 244 2.73 -38.34 -22.66
C GLU A 244 1.98 -37.51 -23.72
N GLN A 245 2.13 -37.99 -24.95
CA GLN A 245 1.36 -37.72 -26.17
C GLN A 245 0.24 -36.65 -26.10
N SER A 246 0.53 -35.47 -26.66
CA SER A 246 -0.49 -34.71 -27.39
C SER A 246 0.17 -33.94 -28.53
N ASP A 247 -0.17 -34.28 -29.76
CA ASP A 247 0.23 -33.62 -31.01
C ASP A 247 -0.33 -32.18 -31.07
N VAL A 248 0.33 -31.21 -30.43
CA VAL A 248 0.08 -29.78 -30.60
C VAL A 248 1.42 -29.09 -30.95
N PRO A 249 1.47 -28.15 -31.91
CA PRO A 249 2.73 -27.57 -32.36
C PRO A 249 3.46 -26.85 -31.21
N ASP A 250 4.69 -27.28 -30.97
CA ASP A 250 5.60 -26.99 -29.84
C ASP A 250 6.04 -25.52 -29.68
N GLY A 251 5.45 -24.58 -30.43
CA GLY A 251 5.88 -23.17 -30.46
C GLY A 251 5.13 -22.23 -29.49
N ASP A 252 3.92 -22.60 -29.05
CA ASP A 252 3.02 -21.70 -28.30
C ASP A 252 3.15 -21.85 -26.76
N SER A 253 3.72 -22.97 -26.30
CA SER A 253 3.81 -23.31 -24.86
C SER A 253 4.90 -22.52 -24.12
N GLU A 254 6.07 -22.31 -24.74
CA GLU A 254 7.18 -21.55 -24.14
C GLU A 254 6.84 -20.06 -23.99
N GLY A 255 6.12 -19.48 -24.97
CA GLY A 255 5.65 -18.09 -24.91
C GLY A 255 4.65 -17.85 -23.77
N LEU A 256 3.74 -18.79 -23.54
CA LEU A 256 2.76 -18.74 -22.45
C LEU A 256 3.40 -18.86 -21.06
N LEU A 257 4.46 -19.65 -20.91
CA LEU A 257 5.23 -19.72 -19.66
C LEU A 257 5.98 -18.41 -19.39
N ALA A 258 6.71 -17.89 -20.39
CA ALA A 258 7.42 -16.62 -20.26
C ALA A 258 6.48 -15.47 -19.90
N HIS A 259 5.29 -15.40 -20.53
CA HIS A 259 4.27 -14.41 -20.21
C HIS A 259 3.73 -14.53 -18.78
N ARG A 260 3.49 -15.76 -18.30
CA ARG A 260 3.03 -15.99 -16.91
C ARG A 260 4.09 -15.60 -15.88
N LEU A 261 5.35 -15.94 -16.12
CA LEU A 261 6.45 -15.53 -15.24
C LEU A 261 6.63 -14.00 -15.24
N TYR A 262 6.57 -13.37 -16.41
CA TYR A 262 6.60 -11.92 -16.51
C TYR A 262 5.46 -11.26 -15.70
N SER A 263 4.23 -11.76 -15.84
CA SER A 263 3.08 -11.28 -15.07
C SER A 263 3.26 -11.45 -13.56
N SER A 264 3.79 -12.60 -13.11
CA SER A 264 4.06 -12.84 -11.68
C SER A 264 5.14 -11.92 -11.11
N ILE A 265 6.24 -11.69 -11.85
CA ILE A 265 7.30 -10.77 -11.40
C ILE A 265 6.79 -9.32 -11.42
N SER A 266 5.97 -8.96 -12.41
CA SER A 266 5.32 -7.64 -12.50
C SER A 266 4.39 -7.40 -11.31
N ASP A 267 3.58 -8.38 -10.95
CA ASP A 267 2.73 -8.33 -9.75
C ASP A 267 3.56 -8.19 -8.48
N ALA A 268 4.60 -9.02 -8.30
CA ALA A 268 5.48 -8.96 -7.14
C ALA A 268 6.19 -7.58 -7.02
N LYS A 269 6.60 -6.99 -8.14
CA LYS A 269 7.15 -5.63 -8.19
C LYS A 269 6.12 -4.58 -7.80
N CYS A 270 4.90 -4.68 -8.35
CA CYS A 270 3.79 -3.80 -7.99
C CYS A 270 3.52 -3.86 -6.48
N ARG A 271 3.41 -5.08 -5.92
CA ARG A 271 3.22 -5.33 -4.49
C ARG A 271 4.35 -4.73 -3.65
N ALA A 272 5.60 -4.91 -4.03
CA ALA A 272 6.73 -4.32 -3.32
C ALA A 272 6.69 -2.78 -3.33
N ALA A 273 6.30 -2.16 -4.44
CA ALA A 273 6.10 -0.72 -4.52
C ALA A 273 4.94 -0.23 -3.62
N VAL A 274 3.83 -0.98 -3.57
CA VAL A 274 2.69 -0.71 -2.70
C VAL A 274 3.09 -0.81 -1.23
N GLN A 275 3.87 -1.81 -0.84
CA GLN A 275 4.40 -1.93 0.53
C GLN A 275 5.21 -0.70 0.93
N LEU A 276 6.12 -0.22 0.06
CA LEU A 276 6.91 0.99 0.34
C LEU A 276 6.01 2.23 0.56
N LEU A 277 4.88 2.34 -0.13
CA LEU A 277 3.92 3.42 0.09
C LEU A 277 3.14 3.24 1.40
N LEU A 278 2.73 2.02 1.75
CA LEU A 278 2.08 1.74 3.05
C LEU A 278 3.01 2.07 4.23
N ILE A 279 4.30 1.79 4.06
CA ILE A 279 5.32 2.06 5.07
C ILE A 279 5.43 3.57 5.38
N GLN A 280 5.25 4.43 4.38
CA GLN A 280 5.23 5.89 4.57
C GLN A 280 4.02 6.37 5.38
N ILE A 281 2.91 5.63 5.37
CA ILE A 281 1.73 5.95 6.19
C ILE A 281 2.08 5.79 7.68
N TYR A 282 2.77 4.70 8.02
CA TYR A 282 3.07 4.35 9.41
C TYR A 282 3.92 5.39 10.13
N SER A 283 4.78 6.12 9.41
CA SER A 283 5.60 7.19 9.98
C SER A 283 4.83 8.49 10.26
N MET A 284 3.68 8.70 9.60
CA MET A 284 2.97 9.99 9.60
C MET A 284 1.99 10.16 10.78
N TYR A 285 1.39 9.09 11.32
CA TYR A 285 0.27 9.18 12.27
C TYR A 285 0.62 8.80 13.72
N ARG A 286 1.90 8.87 14.08
CA ARG A 286 2.45 8.51 15.40
C ARG A 286 1.68 9.09 16.59
N SER A 287 1.41 10.39 16.59
CA SER A 287 0.88 11.11 17.77
C SER A 287 -0.55 10.73 18.16
N HIS A 288 -1.26 10.00 17.31
CA HIS A 288 -2.67 9.66 17.51
C HIS A 288 -2.89 8.21 17.94
N LEU A 289 -1.82 7.42 18.07
CA LEU A 289 -1.91 5.98 18.37
C LEU A 289 -1.62 5.69 19.84
N SER A 290 -2.48 4.89 20.47
CA SER A 290 -2.15 4.24 21.74
C SER A 290 -1.04 3.20 21.59
N ALA A 291 -0.39 2.84 22.72
CA ALA A 291 0.66 1.81 22.74
C ALA A 291 0.21 0.49 22.10
N LYS A 292 -1.03 0.06 22.35
CA LYS A 292 -1.59 -1.17 21.80
C LYS A 292 -1.74 -1.10 20.28
N SER A 293 -2.36 -0.04 19.76
CA SER A 293 -2.53 0.15 18.32
C SER A 293 -1.18 0.28 17.63
N ALA A 294 -0.25 0.96 18.28
CA ALA A 294 1.12 1.09 17.81
C ALA A 294 1.80 -0.28 17.67
N LEU A 295 1.73 -1.15 18.69
CA LEU A 295 2.31 -2.50 18.62
C LEU A 295 1.69 -3.39 17.53
N VAL A 296 0.39 -3.23 17.21
CA VAL A 296 -0.22 -3.95 16.08
C VAL A 296 0.40 -3.52 14.75
N LEU A 297 0.65 -2.22 14.60
CA LEU A 297 1.31 -1.64 13.43
C LEU A 297 2.75 -2.12 13.30
N PHE A 298 3.48 -2.12 14.42
CA PHE A 298 4.84 -2.65 14.51
C PHE A 298 4.89 -4.11 14.06
N ASN A 299 4.00 -4.98 14.57
CA ASN A 299 3.97 -6.38 14.17
C ASN A 299 3.68 -6.55 12.68
N ALA A 300 2.75 -5.77 12.11
CA ALA A 300 2.48 -5.82 10.68
C ALA A 300 3.69 -5.39 9.82
N LEU A 301 4.42 -4.36 10.27
CA LEU A 301 5.61 -3.90 9.58
C LEU A 301 6.78 -4.89 9.71
N HIS A 302 6.92 -5.51 10.88
CA HIS A 302 7.88 -6.58 11.12
C HIS A 302 7.59 -7.80 10.23
N ASP A 303 6.32 -8.21 10.11
CA ASP A 303 5.88 -9.28 9.19
C ASP A 303 6.33 -8.97 7.73
N VAL A 304 6.17 -7.72 7.27
CA VAL A 304 6.63 -7.27 5.93
C VAL A 304 8.16 -7.30 5.81
N ALA A 305 8.88 -6.85 6.85
CA ALA A 305 10.34 -6.82 6.87
C ALA A 305 10.92 -8.25 6.83
N SER A 306 10.39 -9.13 7.66
CA SER A 306 10.79 -10.55 7.76
C SER A 306 10.49 -11.30 6.47
N HIS A 307 9.32 -11.05 5.86
CA HIS A 307 8.98 -11.61 4.55
C HIS A 307 9.96 -11.17 3.46
N ALA A 308 10.26 -9.87 3.37
CA ALA A 308 11.24 -9.35 2.41
C ALA A 308 12.64 -9.93 2.65
N HIS A 309 13.07 -10.04 3.91
CA HIS A 309 14.33 -10.67 4.30
C HIS A 309 14.39 -12.13 3.83
N SER A 310 13.35 -12.92 4.07
CA SER A 310 13.29 -14.33 3.69
C SER A 310 13.53 -14.52 2.18
N ILE A 311 12.93 -13.66 1.35
CA ILE A 311 13.11 -13.67 -0.11
C ILE A 311 14.53 -13.24 -0.49
N ASN A 312 15.09 -12.20 0.16
CA ASN A 312 16.44 -11.74 -0.13
C ASN A 312 17.52 -12.76 0.25
N THR A 313 17.25 -13.61 1.24
CA THR A 313 18.15 -14.70 1.66
C THR A 313 18.04 -15.98 0.83
N ASP A 314 16.96 -16.16 0.06
CA ASP A 314 16.79 -17.32 -0.81
C ASP A 314 17.72 -17.23 -2.04
N ILE A 315 18.88 -17.86 -1.95
CA ILE A 315 19.90 -17.86 -3.00
C ILE A 315 19.35 -18.41 -4.32
N ALA A 316 18.49 -19.44 -4.29
CA ALA A 316 17.95 -20.07 -5.49
C ALA A 316 16.95 -19.17 -6.20
N LEU A 317 16.04 -18.54 -5.45
CA LEU A 317 15.09 -17.57 -5.98
C LEU A 317 15.79 -16.33 -6.51
N ARG A 318 16.79 -15.79 -5.79
CA ARG A 318 17.57 -14.62 -6.23
C ARG A 318 18.36 -14.91 -7.50
N ALA A 319 18.92 -16.10 -7.66
CA ALA A 319 19.59 -16.52 -8.90
C ALA A 319 18.62 -16.55 -10.08
N LYS A 320 17.42 -17.15 -9.90
CA LYS A 320 16.37 -17.18 -10.93
C LYS A 320 15.92 -15.77 -11.32
N LEU A 321 15.64 -14.90 -10.35
CA LEU A 321 15.22 -13.52 -10.63
C LEU A 321 16.27 -12.74 -11.43
N LEU A 322 17.55 -12.95 -11.14
CA LEU A 322 18.65 -12.30 -11.87
C LEU A 322 18.75 -12.80 -13.32
N GLU A 323 18.58 -14.11 -13.53
CA GLU A 323 18.52 -14.71 -14.86
C GLU A 323 17.33 -14.16 -15.67
N PHE A 324 16.13 -14.15 -15.09
CA PHE A 324 14.94 -13.58 -15.73
C PHE A 324 15.07 -12.08 -16.02
N GLY A 325 15.64 -11.30 -15.09
CA GLY A 325 15.88 -9.87 -15.28
C GLY A 325 16.82 -9.58 -16.46
N SER A 326 17.83 -10.44 -16.66
CA SER A 326 18.74 -10.31 -17.81
C SER A 326 18.06 -10.60 -19.16
N MET A 327 17.12 -11.56 -19.18
CA MET A 327 16.36 -11.95 -20.38
C MET A 327 15.30 -10.92 -20.77
N THR A 328 14.62 -10.34 -19.78
CA THR A 328 13.43 -9.49 -19.98
C THR A 328 13.72 -7.99 -19.91
N GLN A 329 14.96 -7.59 -19.59
CA GLN A 329 15.35 -6.21 -19.24
C GLN A 329 14.53 -5.59 -18.09
N MET A 330 13.80 -6.42 -17.34
CA MET A 330 12.97 -5.97 -16.24
C MET A 330 13.84 -5.63 -15.03
N GLN A 331 13.56 -4.48 -14.41
CA GLN A 331 14.22 -4.12 -13.15
C GLN A 331 13.79 -5.06 -12.02
N ASP A 332 14.77 -5.48 -11.22
CA ASP A 332 14.58 -6.30 -10.04
C ASP A 332 13.59 -5.63 -9.05
N PRO A 333 12.63 -6.37 -8.47
CA PRO A 333 11.75 -5.84 -7.44
C PRO A 333 12.58 -5.23 -6.28
N PRO A 334 12.16 -4.08 -5.72
CA PRO A 334 12.95 -3.34 -4.73
C PRO A 334 12.93 -3.98 -3.33
N LEU A 335 13.15 -5.29 -3.23
CA LEU A 335 12.99 -6.10 -2.01
C LEU A 335 14.04 -5.78 -0.96
N LEU A 336 15.28 -5.52 -1.35
CA LEU A 336 16.33 -5.09 -0.39
C LEU A 336 16.01 -3.72 0.21
N ARG A 337 15.47 -2.82 -0.60
CA ARG A 337 14.99 -1.51 -0.14
C ARG A 337 13.80 -1.67 0.80
N LEU A 338 12.85 -2.53 0.44
CA LEU A 338 11.68 -2.85 1.27
C LEU A 338 12.10 -3.42 2.63
N GLU A 339 12.98 -4.41 2.65
CA GLU A 339 13.56 -5.00 3.88
C GLU A 339 14.16 -3.90 4.77
N ASN A 340 15.08 -3.11 4.23
CA ASN A 340 15.81 -2.11 5.00
C ASN A 340 14.93 -0.97 5.51
N GLU A 341 14.05 -0.42 4.67
CA GLU A 341 13.14 0.64 5.10
C GLU A 341 12.12 0.14 6.13
N SER A 342 11.65 -1.10 6.00
CA SER A 342 10.70 -1.69 6.97
C SER A 342 11.35 -1.85 8.35
N TYR A 343 12.54 -2.46 8.43
CA TYR A 343 13.26 -2.59 9.71
C TYR A 343 13.66 -1.23 10.30
N GLN A 344 14.08 -0.28 9.46
CA GLN A 344 14.41 1.08 9.91
C GLN A 344 13.21 1.75 10.58
N ILE A 345 12.02 1.59 9.99
CA ILE A 345 10.81 2.17 10.55
C ILE A 345 10.35 1.40 11.77
N CYS A 346 10.50 0.07 11.83
CA CYS A 346 10.31 -0.70 13.07
C CYS A 346 11.16 -0.18 14.23
N LEU A 347 12.46 0.04 14.01
CA LEU A 347 13.38 0.59 15.02
C LEU A 347 12.93 1.98 15.45
N THR A 348 12.69 2.86 14.47
CA THR A 348 12.22 4.23 14.72
C THR A 348 10.93 4.21 15.53
N PHE A 349 10.00 3.32 15.20
CA PHE A 349 8.71 3.19 15.85
C PHE A 349 8.82 2.76 17.32
N LEU A 350 9.69 1.78 17.63
CA LEU A 350 9.93 1.35 19.00
C LEU A 350 10.66 2.42 19.83
N GLN A 351 11.70 3.04 19.28
CA GLN A 351 12.40 4.16 19.94
C GLN A 351 11.43 5.29 20.28
N ASN A 352 10.53 5.58 19.35
CA ASN A 352 9.48 6.58 19.51
C ASN A 352 8.50 6.24 20.64
N LEU A 353 8.07 4.98 20.74
CA LEU A 353 7.23 4.52 21.84
C LEU A 353 7.91 4.67 23.20
N ILE A 354 9.21 4.37 23.28
CA ILE A 354 10.01 4.50 24.50
C ILE A 354 10.14 5.97 24.93
N LEU A 355 10.27 6.88 23.97
CA LEU A 355 10.36 8.32 24.21
C LEU A 355 9.01 8.92 24.64
N ASP A 356 7.92 8.58 23.94
CA ASP A 356 6.61 9.22 24.15
C ASP A 356 5.87 8.68 25.37
N ARG A 357 6.09 7.41 25.74
CA ARG A 357 5.42 6.70 26.83
C ARG A 357 3.88 6.93 26.84
N PRO A 358 3.17 6.57 25.75
CA PRO A 358 1.73 6.82 25.61
C PRO A 358 0.88 6.08 26.65
N PRO A 359 -0.41 6.41 26.82
CA PRO A 359 -1.30 5.66 27.70
C PRO A 359 -1.32 4.17 27.31
N THR A 360 -1.41 3.28 28.30
CA THR A 360 -1.30 1.81 28.17
C THR A 360 0.08 1.28 27.72
N TYR A 361 1.13 2.09 27.84
CA TYR A 361 2.52 1.68 27.58
C TYR A 361 2.98 0.59 28.55
N ASP A 362 3.41 -0.55 27.99
CA ASP A 362 4.10 -1.63 28.70
C ASP A 362 5.60 -1.54 28.38
N GLU A 363 6.36 -1.00 29.34
CA GLU A 363 7.81 -0.77 29.21
C GLU A 363 8.55 -2.07 28.92
N ALA A 364 8.23 -3.16 29.65
CA ALA A 364 8.91 -4.44 29.50
C ALA A 364 8.66 -5.07 28.12
N GLN A 365 7.41 -4.96 27.61
CA GLN A 365 7.07 -5.47 26.29
C GLN A 365 7.81 -4.70 25.18
N VAL A 366 7.78 -3.36 25.22
CA VAL A 366 8.39 -2.53 24.17
C VAL A 366 9.91 -2.66 24.17
N GLU A 367 10.54 -2.68 25.35
CA GLU A 367 11.98 -2.90 25.48
C GLU A 367 12.40 -4.28 24.95
N SER A 368 11.63 -5.33 25.27
CA SER A 368 11.88 -6.67 24.73
C SER A 368 11.78 -6.70 23.21
N CYS A 369 10.78 -6.03 22.62
CA CYS A 369 10.65 -5.92 21.16
C CYS A 369 11.87 -5.22 20.54
N LEU A 370 12.37 -4.15 21.17
CA LEU A 370 13.54 -3.42 20.66
C LEU A 370 14.81 -4.26 20.73
N VAL A 371 15.04 -4.94 21.86
CA VAL A 371 16.20 -5.83 22.02
C VAL A 371 16.18 -6.94 20.97
N ASN A 372 15.05 -7.63 20.80
CA ASN A 372 14.90 -8.72 19.83
C ASN A 372 15.13 -8.21 18.39
N LEU A 373 14.58 -7.05 18.06
CA LEU A 373 14.74 -6.45 16.73
C LEU A 373 16.20 -6.07 16.45
N CYS A 374 16.90 -5.46 17.41
CA CYS A 374 18.31 -5.13 17.26
C CYS A 374 19.16 -6.39 17.09
N GLU A 375 18.87 -7.44 17.86
CA GLU A 375 19.56 -8.73 17.75
C GLU A 375 19.37 -9.34 16.35
N GLU A 376 18.12 -9.42 15.89
CA GLU A 376 17.74 -9.95 14.59
C GLU A 376 18.44 -9.22 13.43
N VAL A 377 18.38 -7.89 13.41
CA VAL A 377 18.98 -7.07 12.36
C VAL A 377 20.51 -7.22 12.31
N LEU A 378 21.17 -7.27 13.47
CA LEU A 378 22.61 -7.51 13.54
C LEU A 378 22.97 -8.92 13.04
N GLN A 379 22.21 -9.94 13.44
CA GLN A 379 22.40 -11.32 12.99
C GLN A 379 22.28 -11.43 11.45
N PHE A 380 21.29 -10.79 10.84
CA PHE A 380 21.10 -10.79 9.38
C PHE A 380 22.25 -10.15 8.63
N TYR A 381 22.79 -9.04 9.15
CA TYR A 381 23.94 -8.39 8.57
C TYR A 381 25.20 -9.27 8.63
N ILE A 382 25.47 -9.85 9.79
CA ILE A 382 26.61 -10.74 10.04
C ILE A 382 26.51 -12.00 9.15
N ALA A 383 25.32 -12.59 9.06
CA ALA A 383 25.08 -13.73 8.18
C ALA A 383 25.36 -13.37 6.71
N THR A 384 24.94 -12.19 6.25
CA THR A 384 25.22 -11.70 4.91
C THR A 384 26.72 -11.55 4.65
N SER A 385 27.49 -11.02 5.61
CA SER A 385 28.94 -10.85 5.45
C SER A 385 29.70 -12.17 5.45
N HIS A 386 29.22 -13.20 6.15
CA HIS A 386 29.87 -14.52 6.18
C HIS A 386 29.43 -15.45 5.04
N ALA A 387 28.30 -15.19 4.37
CA ALA A 387 27.78 -16.04 3.30
C ALA A 387 28.71 -16.17 2.07
N GLY A 388 29.72 -15.30 1.93
CA GLY A 388 30.78 -15.41 0.91
C GLY A 388 32.02 -16.20 1.34
N GLN A 389 32.09 -16.62 2.61
CA GLN A 389 33.24 -17.33 3.20
C GLN A 389 32.97 -18.83 3.30
N THR A 390 32.37 -19.45 2.27
CA THR A 390 32.31 -20.91 2.18
C THR A 390 33.73 -21.44 2.11
N SER A 391 34.20 -21.90 3.27
CA SER A 391 35.44 -22.62 3.45
C SER A 391 35.40 -23.86 2.57
N GLU A 392 36.10 -23.83 1.43
CA GLU A 392 36.58 -25.08 0.85
C GLU A 392 37.57 -25.66 1.84
N THR A 393 37.09 -26.56 2.72
CA THR A 393 37.95 -27.35 3.60
C THR A 393 38.80 -28.28 2.75
N SER A 394 39.93 -27.77 2.25
CA SER A 394 41.01 -28.64 1.82
C SER A 394 41.60 -29.35 3.06
N PRO A 395 41.97 -30.65 2.99
CA PRO A 395 42.39 -31.42 4.16
C PRO A 395 43.79 -31.05 4.70
N SER A 396 44.44 -30.04 4.12
CA SER A 396 45.80 -29.65 4.48
C SER A 396 45.79 -28.27 5.14
N GLY A 397 46.07 -28.23 6.44
CA GLY A 397 46.02 -27.04 7.29
C GLY A 397 47.04 -25.96 6.93
N HIS A 398 46.85 -25.28 5.80
CA HIS A 398 47.47 -24.00 5.50
C HIS A 398 46.41 -22.91 5.59
N SER A 399 46.72 -21.86 6.33
CA SER A 399 45.87 -20.70 6.59
C SER A 399 45.17 -20.22 5.31
N GLN A 400 43.85 -20.37 5.27
CA GLN A 400 43.00 -19.89 4.18
C GLN A 400 43.14 -18.38 4.07
N TRP A 401 43.62 -17.91 2.91
CA TRP A 401 43.52 -16.49 2.56
C TRP A 401 42.03 -16.13 2.52
N LEU A 402 41.63 -15.14 3.33
CA LEU A 402 40.29 -14.57 3.26
C LEU A 402 40.11 -13.96 1.86
N ILE A 403 39.34 -14.63 1.02
CA ILE A 403 38.95 -14.09 -0.28
C ILE A 403 38.06 -12.86 0.00
N PRO A 404 38.40 -11.66 -0.48
CA PRO A 404 37.58 -10.47 -0.29
C PRO A 404 36.17 -10.68 -0.84
N LEU A 405 35.17 -10.06 -0.22
CA LEU A 405 33.79 -10.15 -0.67
C LEU A 405 33.64 -9.69 -2.12
N GLY A 406 32.84 -10.45 -2.89
CA GLY A 406 32.46 -10.05 -4.25
C GLY A 406 31.77 -8.69 -4.28
N SER A 407 31.95 -7.95 -5.38
CA SER A 407 31.45 -6.57 -5.54
C SER A 407 29.93 -6.43 -5.31
N GLY A 408 29.15 -7.45 -5.67
CA GLY A 408 27.70 -7.52 -5.41
C GLY A 408 27.36 -7.57 -3.91
N LYS A 409 28.04 -8.45 -3.15
CA LYS A 409 27.83 -8.58 -1.70
C LYS A 409 28.29 -7.33 -0.94
N ARG A 410 29.40 -6.72 -1.37
CA ARG A 410 29.86 -5.45 -0.80
C ARG A 410 28.83 -4.33 -1.01
N ARG A 411 28.20 -4.26 -2.17
CA ARG A 411 27.11 -3.31 -2.46
C ARG A 411 25.88 -3.58 -1.58
N GLU A 412 25.49 -4.85 -1.42
CA GLU A 412 24.39 -5.26 -0.55
C GLU A 412 24.62 -4.81 0.91
N LEU A 413 25.83 -5.06 1.45
CA LEU A 413 26.23 -4.61 2.79
C LEU A 413 26.27 -3.08 2.91
N ALA A 414 26.66 -2.37 1.84
CA ALA A 414 26.63 -0.90 1.83
C ALA A 414 25.18 -0.38 1.88
N THR A 415 24.25 -1.04 1.18
CA THR A 415 22.82 -0.71 1.24
C THR A 415 22.20 -1.00 2.61
N ARG A 416 22.66 -2.04 3.32
CA ARG A 416 22.23 -2.34 4.71
C ARG A 416 22.90 -1.46 5.77
N ALA A 417 24.01 -0.80 5.47
CA ALA A 417 24.80 -0.05 6.45
C ALA A 417 23.99 1.00 7.25
N PRO A 418 23.11 1.83 6.65
CA PRO A 418 22.33 2.81 7.40
C PRO A 418 21.43 2.18 8.48
N LEU A 419 20.85 1.00 8.20
CA LEU A 419 20.04 0.26 9.15
C LEU A 419 20.88 -0.23 10.34
N ILE A 420 22.11 -0.68 10.10
CA ILE A 420 23.02 -1.12 11.17
C ILE A 420 23.47 0.05 12.02
N VAL A 421 23.78 1.20 11.40
CA VAL A 421 24.10 2.42 12.14
C VAL A 421 22.93 2.81 13.05
N ALA A 422 21.70 2.82 12.53
CA ALA A 422 20.51 3.11 13.33
C ALA A 422 20.30 2.08 14.46
N THR A 423 20.59 0.80 14.20
CA THR A 423 20.51 -0.27 15.21
C THR A 423 21.52 -0.06 16.34
N LEU A 424 22.77 0.25 16.00
CA LEU A 424 23.82 0.55 17.00
C LEU A 424 23.48 1.81 17.80
N GLN A 425 22.95 2.85 17.15
CA GLN A 425 22.46 4.05 17.83
C GLN A 425 21.28 3.74 18.76
N ALA A 426 20.37 2.85 18.35
CA ALA A 426 19.28 2.39 19.19
C ALA A 426 19.79 1.65 20.43
N LEU A 427 20.81 0.80 20.28
CA LEU A 427 21.48 0.15 21.41
C LEU A 427 22.13 1.16 22.36
N CYS A 428 22.78 2.21 21.86
CA CYS A 428 23.32 3.28 22.70
C CYS A 428 22.24 4.05 23.47
N SER A 429 21.03 4.13 22.91
CA SER A 429 19.90 4.79 23.56
C SER A 429 19.22 3.91 24.63
N LEU A 430 19.57 2.62 24.70
CA LEU A 430 19.15 1.77 25.81
C LEU A 430 19.85 2.23 27.09
N GLY A 431 19.10 2.38 28.19
CA GLY A 431 19.71 2.72 29.47
C GLY A 431 20.72 1.66 29.92
N ASP A 432 21.77 2.09 30.63
CA ASP A 432 22.91 1.24 31.04
C ASP A 432 22.49 -0.11 31.64
N SER A 433 21.45 -0.12 32.49
CA SER A 433 20.94 -1.32 33.16
C SER A 433 20.33 -2.37 32.21
N LEU A 434 19.64 -1.94 31.16
CA LEU A 434 19.04 -2.84 30.16
C LEU A 434 20.09 -3.36 29.20
N PHE A 435 21.04 -2.50 28.83
CA PHE A 435 22.18 -2.90 28.02
C PHE A 435 23.02 -3.94 28.76
N GLU A 436 23.33 -3.71 30.04
CA GLU A 436 24.07 -4.65 30.89
C GLU A 436 23.36 -6.01 31.02
N LYS A 437 22.03 -6.00 31.24
CA LYS A 437 21.22 -7.22 31.31
C LYS A 437 21.28 -8.05 30.03
N ASN A 438 21.36 -7.41 28.87
CA ASN A 438 21.38 -8.06 27.56
C ASN A 438 22.79 -8.20 26.96
N LEU A 439 23.83 -7.79 27.68
CA LEU A 439 25.21 -7.75 27.19
C LEU A 439 25.70 -9.12 26.73
N ALA A 440 25.30 -10.20 27.41
CA ALA A 440 25.66 -11.57 27.04
C ALA A 440 25.16 -11.96 25.63
N HIS A 441 24.04 -11.40 25.17
CA HIS A 441 23.47 -11.66 23.85
C HIS A 441 24.11 -10.75 22.79
N PHE A 442 24.36 -9.48 23.11
CA PHE A 442 24.95 -8.53 22.16
C PHE A 442 26.46 -8.69 21.98
N PHE A 443 27.19 -9.11 23.02
CA PHE A 443 28.65 -9.18 22.97
C PHE A 443 29.19 -10.08 21.83
N PRO A 444 28.66 -11.31 21.61
CA PRO A 444 29.06 -12.12 20.46
C PRO A 444 28.79 -11.41 19.12
N LEU A 445 27.64 -10.75 18.98
CA LEU A 445 27.27 -10.05 17.75
C LEU A 445 28.17 -8.85 17.48
N LEU A 446 28.47 -8.04 18.49
CA LEU A 446 29.38 -6.90 18.38
C LEU A 446 30.80 -7.37 18.04
N SER A 447 31.28 -8.46 18.66
CA SER A 447 32.58 -9.06 18.33
C SER A 447 32.64 -9.59 16.89
N SER A 448 31.58 -10.25 16.43
CA SER A 448 31.46 -10.68 15.04
C SER A 448 31.46 -9.47 14.11
N LEU A 449 30.75 -8.40 14.46
CA LEU A 449 30.68 -7.17 13.66
C LEU A 449 32.05 -6.50 13.48
N ILE A 450 32.91 -6.48 14.50
CA ILE A 450 34.30 -6.01 14.40
C ILE A 450 35.09 -6.81 13.35
N SER A 451 34.80 -8.11 13.24
CA SER A 451 35.50 -9.05 12.36
C SER A 451 34.91 -9.10 10.94
N CYS A 452 33.79 -8.43 10.69
CA CYS A 452 33.11 -8.45 9.39
C CYS A 452 33.80 -7.53 8.37
N GLU A 453 33.80 -7.94 7.10
CA GLU A 453 34.05 -7.00 6.01
C GLU A 453 32.79 -6.17 5.78
N HIS A 454 32.91 -4.85 5.80
CA HIS A 454 31.77 -3.92 5.62
C HIS A 454 31.72 -3.34 4.22
N GLY A 455 30.50 -3.05 3.75
CA GLY A 455 30.27 -2.31 2.51
C GLY A 455 30.52 -0.80 2.63
N SER A 456 30.45 -0.24 3.85
CA SER A 456 30.61 1.19 4.17
C SER A 456 31.41 1.35 5.47
N ASN A 457 32.21 2.42 5.57
CA ASN A 457 32.96 2.75 6.79
C ASN A 457 32.05 3.27 7.92
N GLU A 458 30.81 3.66 7.61
CA GLU A 458 29.85 4.20 8.59
C GLU A 458 29.55 3.20 9.72
N VAL A 459 29.50 1.91 9.41
CA VAL A 459 29.26 0.85 10.40
C VAL A 459 30.40 0.79 11.42
N GLN A 460 31.65 0.89 10.95
CA GLN A 460 32.83 0.87 11.82
C GLN A 460 32.89 2.09 12.74
N VAL A 461 32.54 3.27 12.21
CA VAL A 461 32.46 4.50 13.00
C VAL A 461 31.38 4.37 14.08
N ALA A 462 30.17 3.97 13.70
CA ALA A 462 29.06 3.79 14.64
C ALA A 462 29.37 2.74 15.72
N LEU A 463 30.04 1.65 15.34
CA LEU A 463 30.47 0.61 16.28
C LEU A 463 31.51 1.13 17.27
N SER A 464 32.50 1.89 16.80
CA SER A 464 33.51 2.54 17.65
C SER A 464 32.86 3.50 18.66
N ASP A 465 31.92 4.32 18.21
CA ASP A 465 31.20 5.28 19.05
C ASP A 465 30.33 4.55 20.09
N MET A 466 29.67 3.47 19.68
CA MET A 466 28.83 2.65 20.56
C MET A 466 29.64 1.94 21.65
N LEU A 467 30.77 1.32 21.29
CA LEU A 467 31.67 0.70 22.28
C LEU A 467 32.24 1.72 23.26
N SER A 468 32.61 2.91 22.77
CA SER A 468 33.17 3.97 23.63
C SER A 468 32.15 4.51 24.63
N SER A 469 30.89 4.69 24.21
CA SER A 469 29.82 5.26 25.03
C SER A 469 29.18 4.24 25.99
N SER A 470 28.88 3.04 25.49
CA SER A 470 28.05 2.06 26.20
C SER A 470 28.89 1.03 26.97
N VAL A 471 29.98 0.53 26.38
CA VAL A 471 30.85 -0.46 27.05
C VAL A 471 31.84 0.24 27.98
N GLY A 472 32.38 1.39 27.56
CA GLY A 472 33.27 2.20 28.40
C GLY A 472 32.64 2.63 29.73
N SER A 473 31.38 3.08 29.71
CA SER A 473 30.66 3.52 30.91
C SER A 473 30.33 2.38 31.88
N VAL A 474 29.94 1.21 31.36
CA VAL A 474 29.65 0.01 32.16
C VAL A 474 30.93 -0.55 32.82
N LEU A 475 32.03 -0.62 32.07
CA LEU A 475 33.32 -1.09 32.60
C LEU A 475 33.91 -0.12 33.65
N LEU A 476 33.77 1.19 33.45
CA LEU A 476 34.26 2.19 34.41
C LEU A 476 33.45 2.26 35.71
N ARG A 477 32.20 1.77 35.73
CA ARG A 477 31.40 1.64 36.97
C ARG A 477 31.68 0.34 37.73
N SER A 478 32.26 -0.65 37.08
CA SER A 478 32.58 -1.97 37.64
C SER A 478 33.99 -2.06 38.25
N CYS A 479 34.82 -1.04 38.00
CA CYS A 479 36.13 -0.81 38.61
C CYS A 479 36.01 0.23 39.73
#